data_AF-L8H7V4-F1
#
_entry.id   AF-L8H7V4-F1
#
_cell.length_a   1.000
_cell.length_b   1.000
_cell.length_c   1.000
_cell.angle_alpha   90.00
_cell.angle_beta   90.00
_cell.angle_gamma   90.00
#
_symmetry.space_group_name_H-M   'P 1'
#
loop_
_entity.id
_entity.type
_entity.pdbx_description
1 polymer ?
#
loop_
_entity_poly.entity_id
_entity_poly.type
_entity_poly.pdbx_seq_one_letter_code
_entity_poly.pdbx_strand_id
1 'polypeptide(L)'
;MDELDVGDRNFKPCQCGYQMCRFCWHEVKENLNGKCPACRQTYEEENYTFTPPNAEEIAQQLARKKEKEKKRKKEDKVSRKNLANVRVIQKNLVYITNLALSVAKEEILRKPEYFGQYGKIQKVVVNKNNLYNISSPGGPSVSAYVTYFRPPDALTAIKAVDGAWLGGRTLR
;
A
#
# COMPACT_ATOMS: atom_id res chain seq x y z
N MET A 1 3.89 -3.24 21.38
CA MET A 1 3.13 -4.36 21.94
C MET A 1 1.86 -4.47 21.11
N ASP A 2 1.79 -5.47 20.23
CA ASP A 2 0.61 -5.73 19.43
C ASP A 2 -0.60 -6.00 20.35
N GLU A 3 -1.72 -5.33 20.08
CA GLU A 3 -2.96 -5.57 20.81
C GLU A 3 -3.41 -7.01 20.58
N LEU A 4 -3.44 -7.84 21.63
CA LEU A 4 -4.04 -9.16 21.59
C LEU A 4 -5.49 -9.03 21.09
N ASP A 5 -5.81 -9.77 20.03
CA ASP A 5 -7.17 -9.82 19.49
C ASP A 5 -8.10 -10.50 20.50
N VAL A 6 -9.40 -10.31 20.38
CA VAL A 6 -10.35 -10.81 21.39
C VAL A 6 -10.34 -12.34 21.49
N GLY A 7 -10.03 -13.03 20.39
CA GLY A 7 -9.77 -14.47 20.43
C GLY A 7 -8.58 -14.87 21.31
N ASP A 8 -7.55 -14.03 21.38
CA ASP A 8 -6.37 -14.23 22.23
C ASP A 8 -6.60 -13.80 23.69
N ARG A 9 -7.52 -12.84 23.94
CA ARG A 9 -7.91 -12.42 25.29
C ARG A 9 -8.75 -13.47 26.01
N ASN A 10 -9.54 -14.21 25.24
CA ASN A 10 -10.43 -15.24 25.76
C ASN A 10 -9.79 -16.64 25.76
N PHE A 11 -8.50 -16.73 25.42
CA PHE A 11 -7.74 -17.97 25.43
C PHE A 11 -6.90 -18.06 26.71
N LYS A 12 -7.26 -19.00 27.60
CA LYS A 12 -6.50 -19.29 28.82
C LYS A 12 -5.97 -20.72 28.77
N PRO A 13 -4.71 -20.91 28.33
CA PRO A 13 -4.13 -22.24 28.19
C PRO A 13 -3.70 -22.87 29.52
N CYS A 14 -3.69 -22.12 30.61
CA CYS A 14 -3.35 -22.64 31.94
C CYS A 14 -4.25 -22.04 33.03
N GLN A 15 -4.61 -22.88 34.01
CA GLN A 15 -5.44 -22.51 35.16
C GLN A 15 -4.79 -21.45 36.08
N CYS A 16 -3.48 -21.24 35.98
CA CYS A 16 -2.79 -20.16 36.70
C CYS A 16 -3.16 -18.74 36.19
N GLY A 17 -3.90 -18.63 35.09
CA GLY A 17 -4.34 -17.36 34.53
C GLY A 17 -3.30 -16.63 33.67
N TYR A 18 -2.17 -17.27 33.36
CA TYR A 18 -1.16 -16.70 32.46
C TYR A 18 -1.74 -16.49 31.05
N GLN A 19 -1.62 -15.25 30.56
CA GLN A 19 -2.14 -14.85 29.26
C GLN A 19 -1.01 -14.86 28.22
N MET A 20 -1.23 -15.57 27.12
CA MET A 20 -0.40 -15.57 25.92
C MET A 20 -1.30 -15.73 24.69
N CYS A 21 -0.88 -15.22 23.53
CA CYS A 21 -1.65 -15.42 22.31
C CYS A 21 -1.66 -16.88 21.87
N ARG A 22 -2.60 -17.23 21.00
CA ARG A 22 -2.77 -18.60 20.49
C ARG A 22 -1.52 -19.12 19.76
N PHE A 23 -0.83 -18.24 19.03
CA PHE A 23 0.42 -18.59 18.34
C PHE A 23 1.56 -18.89 19.31
N CYS A 24 1.75 -18.07 20.34
CA CYS A 24 2.79 -18.29 21.35
C CYS A 24 2.55 -19.59 22.13
N TRP A 25 1.30 -19.93 22.42
CA TRP A 25 0.98 -21.22 23.04
C TRP A 25 1.35 -22.40 22.15
N HIS A 26 1.01 -22.36 20.86
CA HIS A 26 1.40 -23.39 19.90
C HIS A 26 2.92 -23.54 19.81
N GLU A 27 3.65 -22.43 19.74
CA GLU A 27 5.11 -22.43 19.73
C GLU A 27 5.70 -23.05 21.00
N VAL A 28 5.14 -22.72 22.17
CA VAL A 28 5.60 -23.27 23.45
C VAL A 28 5.31 -24.76 23.57
N LYS A 29 4.16 -25.20 23.04
CA LYS A 29 3.73 -26.60 23.07
C LYS A 29 4.54 -27.48 22.10
N GLU A 30 4.71 -27.03 20.86
CA GLU A 30 5.28 -27.85 19.78
C GLU A 30 6.80 -27.72 19.68
N ASN A 31 7.36 -26.53 19.92
CA ASN A 31 8.77 -26.23 19.63
C ASN A 31 9.63 -25.95 20.87
N LEU A 32 9.03 -25.88 22.06
CA LEU A 32 9.73 -25.63 23.32
C LEU A 32 9.47 -26.77 24.34
N ASN A 33 9.41 -26.43 25.62
CA ASN A 33 9.32 -27.39 26.71
C ASN A 33 7.87 -27.78 27.07
N GLY A 34 6.86 -27.26 26.37
CA GLY A 34 5.46 -27.53 26.62
C GLY A 34 4.95 -27.09 28.00
N LYS A 35 5.64 -26.17 28.68
CA LYS A 35 5.33 -25.74 30.04
C LYS A 35 4.91 -24.28 30.09
N CYS A 36 3.96 -23.98 30.98
CA CYS A 36 3.52 -22.61 31.23
C CYS A 36 4.69 -21.73 31.70
N PRO A 37 4.93 -20.55 31.09
CA PRO A 37 6.01 -19.66 31.48
C PRO A 37 5.90 -19.15 32.93
N ALA A 38 4.69 -19.09 33.48
CA ALA A 38 4.46 -18.60 34.85
C ALA A 38 4.57 -19.71 35.90
N CYS A 39 3.77 -20.76 35.80
CA CYS A 39 3.67 -21.80 36.83
C CYS A 39 4.46 -23.08 36.50
N ARG A 40 5.07 -23.18 35.31
CA ARG A 40 5.82 -24.35 34.80
C ARG A 40 5.01 -25.65 34.68
N GLN A 41 3.69 -25.58 34.85
CA GLN A 41 2.78 -26.71 34.62
C GLN A 41 2.80 -27.10 33.14
N THR A 42 2.86 -28.40 32.86
CA THR A 42 2.78 -28.95 31.51
C THR A 42 1.40 -28.69 30.92
N TYR A 43 1.36 -28.26 29.66
CA TYR A 43 0.12 -28.09 28.92
C TYR A 43 -0.44 -29.47 28.52
N GLU A 44 -1.41 -29.98 29.28
CA GLU A 44 -2.17 -31.17 28.92
C GLU A 44 -3.32 -30.82 27.96
N GLU A 45 -3.71 -31.76 27.09
CA GLU A 45 -4.71 -31.54 26.03
C GLU A 45 -6.10 -31.13 26.56
N GLU A 46 -6.39 -31.42 27.82
CA GLU A 46 -7.70 -31.18 28.45
C GLU A 46 -7.78 -29.89 29.29
N ASN A 47 -6.68 -29.13 29.42
CA ASN A 47 -6.59 -28.03 30.40
C ASN A 47 -6.70 -26.61 29.83
N TYR A 48 -7.04 -26.46 28.54
CA TYR A 48 -7.28 -25.13 27.96
C TYR A 48 -8.76 -24.75 28.04
N THR A 49 -9.03 -23.56 28.55
CA THR A 49 -10.38 -22.98 28.52
C THR A 49 -10.43 -21.92 27.43
N PHE A 50 -11.33 -22.11 26.46
CA PHE A 50 -11.67 -21.10 25.48
C PHE A 50 -13.09 -20.62 25.74
N THR A 51 -13.22 -19.35 26.14
CA THR A 51 -14.53 -18.75 26.33
C THR A 51 -14.90 -18.02 25.04
N PRO A 52 -15.80 -18.54 24.19
CA PRO A 52 -16.17 -17.82 22.98
C PRO A 52 -16.71 -16.44 23.36
N PRO A 53 -16.28 -15.35 22.69
CA PRO A 53 -16.81 -14.03 22.96
C PRO A 53 -18.32 -14.02 22.71
N ASN A 54 -19.07 -13.38 23.61
CA ASN A 54 -20.52 -13.32 23.47
C ASN A 54 -20.93 -12.42 22.29
N ALA A 55 -22.15 -12.58 21.78
CA ALA A 55 -22.68 -11.82 20.65
C ALA A 55 -22.55 -10.30 20.84
N GLU A 56 -22.70 -9.82 22.08
CA GLU A 56 -22.55 -8.41 22.44
C GLU A 56 -21.11 -7.90 22.29
N GLU A 57 -20.10 -8.69 22.67
CA GLU A 57 -18.69 -8.35 22.51
C GLU A 57 -18.29 -8.30 21.03
N ILE A 58 -18.82 -9.22 20.22
CA ILE A 58 -18.62 -9.24 18.77
C ILE A 58 -19.23 -7.98 18.14
N ALA A 59 -20.45 -7.61 18.53
CA ALA A 59 -21.13 -6.42 18.03
C ALA A 59 -20.36 -5.13 18.38
N GLN A 60 -19.86 -5.01 19.62
CA GLN A 60 -19.06 -3.87 20.05
C GLN A 60 -17.75 -3.73 19.27
N GLN A 61 -17.08 -4.83 18.93
CA GLN A 61 -15.87 -4.80 18.10
C GLN A 61 -16.15 -4.35 16.67
N LEU A 62 -17.21 -4.86 16.05
CA LEU A 62 -17.62 -4.45 14.71
C LEU A 62 -17.96 -2.95 14.68
N ALA A 63 -18.64 -2.45 15.72
CA ALA A 63 -18.93 -1.03 15.87
C ALA A 63 -17.64 -0.19 16.00
N ARG A 64 -16.70 -0.59 16.88
CA ARG A 64 -15.39 0.09 17.05
C ARG A 64 -14.57 0.10 15.77
N LYS A 65 -14.50 -1.04 15.05
CA LYS A 65 -13.80 -1.13 13.75
C LYS A 65 -14.42 -0.17 12.73
N LYS A 66 -15.76 -0.16 12.63
CA LYS A 66 -16.51 0.73 11.72
C LYS A 66 -16.33 2.21 12.05
N GLU A 67 -16.28 2.57 13.34
CA GLU A 67 -16.05 3.94 13.78
C GLU A 67 -14.62 4.41 13.47
N LYS A 68 -13.61 3.57 13.73
CA LYS A 68 -12.20 3.86 13.39
C LYS A 68 -12.02 4.05 11.89
N GLU A 69 -12.68 3.25 11.06
CA GLU A 69 -12.68 3.41 9.61
C GLU A 69 -13.37 4.70 9.16
N LYS A 70 -14.53 5.03 9.73
CA LYS A 70 -15.21 6.32 9.47
C LYS A 70 -14.33 7.51 9.86
N LYS A 71 -13.61 7.43 10.98
CA LYS A 71 -12.71 8.50 11.44
C LYS A 71 -11.53 8.68 10.47
N ARG A 72 -10.85 7.59 10.07
CA ARG A 72 -9.80 7.63 9.03
C ARG A 72 -10.30 8.24 7.72
N LYS A 73 -11.48 7.83 7.23
CA LYS A 73 -12.09 8.40 6.02
C LYS A 73 -12.37 9.90 6.13
N LYS A 74 -12.81 10.38 7.30
CA LYS A 74 -13.02 11.81 7.56
C LYS A 74 -11.70 12.57 7.57
N GLU A 75 -10.68 12.06 8.26
CA GLU A 75 -9.34 12.64 8.32
C GLU A 75 -8.70 12.74 6.92
N ASP A 76 -8.80 11.69 6.10
CA ASP A 76 -8.33 11.71 4.71
C ASP A 76 -9.06 12.76 3.86
N LYS A 77 -10.37 12.91 4.04
CA LYS A 77 -11.17 13.92 3.33
C LYS A 77 -10.78 15.34 3.73
N VAL A 78 -10.50 15.58 5.01
CA VAL A 78 -10.01 16.88 5.51
C VAL A 78 -8.60 17.16 4.99
N SER A 79 -7.69 16.18 5.04
CA SER A 79 -6.34 16.30 4.50
C SER A 79 -6.34 16.70 3.01
N ARG A 80 -7.18 16.04 2.19
CA ARG A 80 -7.35 16.42 0.78
C ARG A 80 -7.92 17.84 0.59
N LYS A 81 -8.86 18.28 1.43
CA LYS A 81 -9.38 19.66 1.38
C LYS A 81 -8.30 20.68 1.74
N ASN A 82 -7.44 20.37 2.71
CA ASN A 82 -6.36 21.27 3.12
C ASN A 82 -5.32 21.47 2.01
N LEU A 83 -5.17 20.52 1.09
CA LEU A 83 -4.31 20.64 -0.08
C LEU A 83 -4.91 21.48 -1.22
N ALA A 84 -6.20 21.85 -1.17
CA ALA A 84 -6.90 22.53 -2.27
C ALA A 84 -6.31 23.92 -2.60
N ASN A 85 -5.67 24.59 -1.64
CA ASN A 85 -5.04 25.91 -1.81
C ASN A 85 -3.50 25.86 -1.74
N VAL A 86 -2.90 24.66 -1.71
CA VAL A 86 -1.44 24.51 -1.62
C VAL A 86 -0.86 24.44 -3.03
N ARG A 87 -0.01 25.40 -3.36
CA ARG A 87 0.80 25.34 -4.59
C ARG A 87 2.00 24.42 -4.37
N VAL A 88 2.06 23.31 -5.11
CA VAL A 88 3.17 22.34 -5.04
C VAL A 88 4.12 22.54 -6.22
N ILE A 89 5.42 22.67 -5.95
CA ILE A 89 6.49 22.70 -6.97
C ILE A 89 7.25 21.38 -6.91
N GLN A 90 7.14 20.54 -7.95
CA GLN A 90 7.88 19.28 -8.06
C GLN A 90 8.89 19.37 -9.21
N LYS A 91 10.14 19.74 -8.89
CA LYS A 91 11.21 19.92 -9.90
C LYS A 91 11.74 18.60 -10.47
N ASN A 92 11.44 17.48 -9.84
CA ASN A 92 11.82 16.14 -10.26
C ASN A 92 10.70 15.36 -10.97
N LEU A 93 9.57 16.02 -11.26
CA LEU A 93 8.42 15.44 -11.93
C LEU A 93 8.43 15.81 -13.41
N VAL A 94 8.33 14.80 -14.26
CA VAL A 94 8.13 14.94 -15.70
C VAL A 94 6.69 14.54 -16.02
N TYR A 95 5.94 15.45 -16.65
CA TYR A 95 4.61 15.18 -17.18
C TYR A 95 4.70 14.98 -18.69
N ILE A 96 4.23 13.84 -19.17
CA ILE A 96 4.29 13.45 -20.58
C ILE A 96 2.88 13.36 -21.12
N THR A 97 2.66 13.94 -22.29
CA THR A 97 1.44 13.90 -23.07
C THR A 97 1.66 13.23 -24.42
N ASN A 98 0.58 12.89 -25.12
CA ASN A 98 0.60 12.17 -26.40
C ASN A 98 1.30 10.80 -26.35
N LEU A 99 1.35 10.16 -25.18
CA LEU A 99 1.95 8.84 -25.04
C LEU A 99 1.04 7.77 -25.66
N ALA A 100 1.54 7.02 -26.64
CA ALA A 100 0.78 5.95 -27.26
C ALA A 100 0.43 4.84 -26.25
N LEU A 101 -0.77 4.28 -26.35
CA LEU A 101 -1.27 3.28 -25.39
C LEU A 101 -0.40 2.01 -25.32
N SER A 102 0.26 1.66 -26.43
CA SER A 102 1.17 0.52 -26.54
C SER A 102 2.37 0.61 -25.58
N VAL A 103 2.91 1.82 -25.38
CA VAL A 103 4.08 2.10 -24.52
C VAL A 103 3.68 2.64 -23.15
N ALA A 104 2.40 2.94 -22.93
CA ALA A 104 1.86 3.49 -21.68
C ALA A 104 1.71 2.45 -20.56
N LYS A 105 2.80 1.73 -20.26
CA LYS A 105 2.94 0.79 -19.15
C LYS A 105 4.11 1.21 -18.28
N GLU A 106 3.95 1.15 -16.96
CA GLU A 106 4.99 1.52 -16.01
C GLU A 106 6.30 0.76 -16.25
N GLU A 107 6.21 -0.56 -16.46
CA GLU A 107 7.36 -1.42 -16.73
C GLU A 107 8.15 -0.97 -17.97
N ILE A 108 7.46 -0.58 -19.05
CA ILE A 108 8.08 -0.14 -20.31
C ILE A 108 8.76 1.21 -20.09
N LEU A 109 8.06 2.18 -19.48
CA LEU A 109 8.59 3.52 -19.24
C LEU A 109 9.84 3.49 -18.35
N ARG A 110 9.94 2.53 -17.43
CA ARG A 110 11.10 2.34 -16.56
C ARG A 110 12.33 1.79 -17.26
N LYS A 111 12.18 1.16 -18.43
CA LYS A 111 13.31 0.54 -19.13
C LYS A 111 14.32 1.60 -19.61
N PRO A 112 15.61 1.24 -19.70
CA PRO A 112 16.64 2.16 -20.16
C PRO A 112 16.36 2.70 -21.58
N GLU A 113 15.70 1.94 -22.46
CA GLU A 113 15.37 2.41 -23.81
C GLU A 113 14.32 3.54 -23.83
N TYR A 114 13.67 3.82 -22.70
CA TYR A 114 12.62 4.83 -22.56
C TYR A 114 13.03 5.95 -21.60
N PHE A 115 12.43 6.05 -20.41
CA PHE A 115 12.74 7.10 -19.44
C PHE A 115 13.84 6.67 -18.46
N GLY A 116 14.18 5.38 -18.40
CA GLY A 116 15.24 4.87 -17.53
C GLY A 116 16.64 5.39 -17.86
N GLN A 117 16.91 5.75 -19.13
CA GLN A 117 18.21 6.31 -19.55
C GLN A 117 18.57 7.63 -18.89
N TYR A 118 17.59 8.44 -18.49
CA TYR A 118 17.84 9.78 -17.95
C TYR A 118 18.19 9.78 -16.46
N GLY A 119 17.85 8.70 -15.75
CA GLY A 119 18.16 8.55 -14.33
C GLY A 119 17.26 7.55 -13.61
N LYS A 120 17.52 7.40 -12.30
CA LYS A 120 16.75 6.48 -11.46
C LYS A 120 15.33 7.02 -11.25
N ILE A 121 14.33 6.24 -11.66
CA ILE A 121 12.91 6.58 -11.52
C ILE A 121 12.40 6.16 -10.15
N GLN A 122 11.85 7.13 -9.41
CA GLN A 122 11.19 6.91 -8.12
C GLN A 122 9.76 6.38 -8.31
N LYS A 123 8.95 7.01 -9.16
CA LYS A 123 7.54 6.66 -9.35
C LYS A 123 7.11 6.89 -10.79
N VAL A 124 6.23 6.03 -11.31
CA VAL A 124 5.52 6.24 -12.57
C VAL A 124 4.03 6.16 -12.32
N VAL A 125 3.25 7.07 -12.90
CA VAL A 125 1.78 7.03 -12.86
C VAL A 125 1.26 7.31 -14.26
N VAL A 126 0.51 6.35 -14.82
CA VAL A 126 -0.11 6.50 -16.14
C VAL A 126 -1.59 6.82 -15.96
N ASN A 127 -2.06 7.95 -16.50
CA ASN A 127 -3.46 8.34 -16.47
C ASN A 127 -4.19 7.79 -17.70
N LYS A 128 -4.71 6.57 -17.58
CA LYS A 128 -5.50 5.92 -18.65
C LYS A 128 -6.96 6.34 -18.67
N ASN A 129 -7.43 7.09 -17.67
CA ASN A 129 -8.82 7.53 -17.59
C ASN A 129 -9.13 8.67 -18.58
N ASN A 130 -8.09 9.35 -19.09
CA ASN A 130 -8.23 10.39 -20.11
C ASN A 130 -7.55 9.94 -21.39
N LEU A 131 -8.34 9.44 -22.33
CA LEU A 131 -7.90 9.06 -23.67
C LEU A 131 -8.02 10.27 -24.60
N TYR A 132 -6.92 10.61 -25.24
CA TYR A 132 -6.81 11.70 -26.22
C TYR A 132 -6.59 11.13 -27.62
N ASN A 133 -6.94 11.88 -28.66
CA ASN A 133 -6.67 11.54 -30.06
C ASN A 133 -7.26 10.19 -30.51
N ILE A 134 -8.41 9.78 -29.97
CA ILE A 134 -9.02 8.45 -30.20
C ILE A 134 -9.18 8.13 -31.70
N SER A 135 -9.53 9.13 -32.51
CA SER A 135 -9.79 8.99 -33.95
C SER A 135 -8.58 9.30 -34.84
N SER A 136 -7.40 9.53 -34.27
CA SER A 136 -6.20 9.83 -35.06
C SER A 136 -5.61 8.56 -35.69
N PRO A 137 -4.90 8.65 -36.83
CA PRO A 137 -4.27 7.49 -37.48
C PRO A 137 -3.32 6.70 -36.57
N GLY A 138 -2.74 7.36 -35.56
CA GLY A 138 -1.89 6.73 -34.55
C GLY A 138 -2.63 6.03 -33.39
N GLY A 139 -3.97 6.03 -33.36
CA GLY A 139 -4.83 5.45 -32.31
C GLY A 139 -5.04 6.37 -31.09
N PRO A 140 -5.46 5.85 -29.93
CA PRO A 140 -5.60 6.64 -28.70
C PRO A 140 -4.28 6.87 -27.94
N SER A 141 -4.16 8.02 -27.28
CA SER A 141 -3.02 8.42 -26.42
C SER A 141 -3.46 8.74 -25.00
N VAL A 142 -2.52 8.70 -24.07
CA VAL A 142 -2.72 9.00 -22.64
C VAL A 142 -1.61 9.93 -22.14
N SER A 143 -1.74 10.38 -20.89
CA SER A 143 -0.67 11.10 -20.20
C SER A 143 -0.03 10.27 -19.09
N ALA A 144 1.21 10.60 -18.75
CA ALA A 144 1.97 9.93 -17.71
C ALA A 144 2.77 10.92 -16.87
N TYR A 145 3.00 10.56 -15.61
CA TYR A 145 3.87 11.25 -14.68
C TYR A 145 5.05 10.35 -14.35
N VAL A 146 6.27 10.84 -14.56
CA VAL A 146 7.51 10.15 -14.18
C VAL A 146 8.23 11.01 -13.16
N THR A 147 8.44 10.48 -11.96
CA THR A 147 9.15 11.15 -10.88
C THR A 147 10.54 10.54 -10.75
N TYR A 148 11.58 11.36 -10.90
CA TYR A 148 12.97 10.94 -10.73
C TYR A 148 13.44 11.12 -9.29
N PHE A 149 14.47 10.37 -8.89
CA PHE A 149 15.12 10.59 -7.59
C PHE A 149 15.84 11.94 -7.54
N ARG A 150 16.45 12.38 -8.64
CA ARG A 150 17.20 13.64 -8.70
C ARG A 150 16.51 14.64 -9.65
N PRO A 151 16.31 15.90 -9.25
CA PRO A 151 15.76 16.93 -10.13
C PRO A 151 16.53 17.16 -11.45
N PRO A 152 17.89 17.11 -11.49
CA PRO A 152 18.64 17.23 -12.74
C PRO A 152 18.28 16.16 -13.78
N ASP A 153 18.01 14.92 -13.35
CA ASP A 153 17.65 13.80 -14.24
C ASP A 153 16.30 14.10 -14.93
N ALA A 154 15.35 14.69 -14.20
CA ALA A 154 14.07 15.11 -14.76
C ALA A 154 14.24 16.23 -15.80
N LEU A 155 15.11 17.21 -15.54
CA LEU A 155 15.41 18.28 -16.49
C LEU A 155 16.03 17.75 -17.78
N THR A 156 16.98 16.81 -17.67
CA THR A 156 17.59 16.13 -18.82
C THR A 156 16.54 15.37 -19.63
N ALA A 157 15.67 14.62 -18.94
CA ALA A 157 14.56 13.91 -19.58
C ALA A 157 13.63 14.86 -20.35
N ILE A 158 13.22 15.99 -19.75
CA ILE A 158 12.34 16.98 -20.43
C ILE A 158 13.01 17.50 -21.70
N LYS A 159 14.28 17.93 -21.61
CA LYS A 159 15.00 18.48 -22.76
C LYS A 159 15.18 17.48 -23.90
N ALA A 160 15.34 16.20 -23.58
CA ALA A 160 15.52 15.15 -24.58
C ALA A 160 14.19 14.64 -25.16
N VAL A 161 13.11 14.66 -24.38
CA VAL A 161 11.82 14.07 -24.74
C VAL A 161 10.87 15.08 -25.40
N ASP A 162 11.01 16.36 -25.12
CA ASP A 162 10.20 17.39 -25.77
C ASP A 162 10.44 17.39 -27.29
N GLY A 163 9.40 17.05 -28.06
CA GLY A 163 9.50 16.90 -29.51
C GLY A 163 9.98 15.52 -29.99
N ALA A 164 10.29 14.58 -29.08
CA ALA A 164 10.76 13.25 -29.47
C ALA A 164 9.65 12.41 -30.13
N TRP A 165 10.04 11.60 -31.12
CA TRP A 165 9.11 10.72 -31.82
C TRP A 165 9.05 9.34 -31.16
N LEU A 166 7.89 8.96 -30.61
CA LEU A 166 7.67 7.67 -29.98
C LEU A 166 6.28 7.11 -30.32
N GLY A 167 6.24 5.86 -30.77
CA GLY A 167 4.96 5.17 -31.06
C GLY A 167 4.11 5.88 -32.13
N GLY A 168 4.77 6.47 -33.13
CA GLY A 168 4.12 7.19 -34.22
C GLY A 168 3.63 8.60 -33.85
N ARG A 169 4.15 9.19 -32.77
CA ARG A 169 3.72 10.50 -32.26
C ARG A 169 4.86 11.31 -31.70
N THR A 170 4.70 12.62 -31.72
CA THR A 170 5.55 13.56 -31.01
C THR A 170 5.12 13.67 -29.54
N LEU A 171 6.03 13.37 -28.63
CA LEU A 171 5.84 13.56 -27.20
C LEU A 171 5.98 15.05 -26.83
N ARG A 172 5.26 15.46 -25.78
CA ARG A 172 5.28 16.80 -25.20
C ARG A 172 5.10 16.73 -23.69
#